data_AF-A0A942BRQ4-F1
#
_entry.id   AF-A0A942BRQ4-F1
#
_cell.length_a   1.000
_cell.length_b   1.000
_cell.length_c   1.000
_cell.angle_alpha   90.00
_cell.angle_beta   90.00
_cell.angle_gamma   90.00
#
_symmetry.space_group_name_H-M   'P 1'
#
loop_
_entity.id
_entity.type
_entity.pdbx_description
1 polymer ?
#
loop_
_entity_poly.entity_id
_entity_poly.type
_entity_poly.pdbx_seq_one_letter_code
_entity_poly.pdbx_strand_id
1 'polypeptide(L)'
;HGTDTMAFTASVLGFLLADLGKPVVLTGSQRPLAFTRTDARSNLINAVDLACRGVAEIGIAFGSTWIRGVASDKRSVGRFEAFHSPNLDALAELGVDVWVAETAGRFERRVPPGLGAALEMDILVLTPHPGMAWRKAPEGVRAILIQAFGAGNLPMGREDLKAFLADARERKLPVVVTSQCEDGGVDLSAYELGRALEAAGAIPGGLHTRWAALAKLGLLLGAGRSVEDIRAAFAVSWAGEPLPAGNWQHR
;
A
#
# COMPACT_ATOMS: atom_id res chain seq x y z
N HIS A 1 2.85 -13.49 -12.30
CA HIS A 1 3.68 -12.28 -12.06
C HIS A 1 4.90 -12.68 -11.22
N GLY A 2 6.03 -11.97 -11.31
CA GLY A 2 7.17 -12.19 -10.42
C GLY A 2 6.82 -11.77 -8.98
N THR A 3 7.30 -12.49 -7.96
CA THR A 3 6.82 -12.29 -6.58
C THR A 3 7.25 -10.97 -5.96
N ASP A 4 8.40 -10.43 -6.35
CA ASP A 4 9.05 -9.34 -5.58
C ASP A 4 8.33 -7.99 -5.72
N THR A 5 7.64 -7.78 -6.83
CA THR A 5 6.87 -6.55 -7.11
C THR A 5 5.38 -6.82 -7.26
N MET A 6 4.90 -8.02 -6.94
CA MET A 6 3.50 -8.40 -7.15
C MET A 6 2.53 -7.55 -6.32
N ALA A 7 2.88 -7.23 -5.07
CA ALA A 7 2.06 -6.39 -4.20
C ALA A 7 1.91 -4.96 -4.73
N PHE A 8 2.96 -4.39 -5.32
CA PHE A 8 2.90 -3.11 -6.00
C PHE A 8 1.98 -3.15 -7.22
N THR A 9 2.16 -4.14 -8.11
CA THR A 9 1.29 -4.30 -9.29
C THR A 9 -0.16 -4.53 -8.88
N ALA A 10 -0.41 -5.37 -7.87
CA ALA A 10 -1.75 -5.62 -7.35
C ALA A 10 -2.39 -4.35 -6.77
N SER A 11 -1.60 -3.47 -6.16
CA SER A 11 -2.08 -2.18 -5.66
C SER A 11 -2.46 -1.23 -6.80
N VAL A 12 -1.59 -1.07 -7.81
CA VAL A 12 -1.89 -0.24 -8.99
C VAL A 12 -3.15 -0.72 -9.70
N LEU A 13 -3.25 -2.03 -9.96
CA LEU A 13 -4.43 -2.62 -10.61
C LEU A 13 -5.67 -2.53 -9.73
N GLY A 14 -5.52 -2.70 -8.42
CA GLY A 14 -6.65 -2.60 -7.48
C GLY A 14 -7.27 -1.21 -7.48
N PHE A 15 -6.47 -0.15 -7.58
CA PHE A 15 -7.00 1.20 -7.76
C PHE A 15 -7.57 1.44 -9.17
N LEU A 16 -6.86 1.07 -10.23
CA LEU A 16 -7.29 1.36 -11.60
C LEU A 16 -8.50 0.54 -12.06
N LEU A 17 -8.69 -0.65 -11.51
CA LEU A 17 -9.72 -1.60 -11.93
C LEU A 17 -10.78 -1.83 -10.85
N ALA A 18 -10.88 -0.98 -9.83
CA ALA A 18 -11.84 -1.15 -8.72
C ALA A 18 -13.31 -1.32 -9.20
N ASP A 19 -13.66 -0.66 -10.31
CA ASP A 19 -14.99 -0.69 -10.95
C ASP A 19 -15.13 -1.75 -12.06
N LEU A 20 -14.14 -2.63 -12.27
CA LEU A 20 -14.13 -3.60 -13.37
C LEU A 20 -15.32 -4.58 -13.33
N GLY A 21 -15.86 -4.86 -12.13
CA GLY A 21 -16.98 -5.78 -11.95
C GLY A 21 -16.64 -7.26 -12.17
N LYS A 22 -15.35 -7.61 -12.28
CA LYS A 22 -14.84 -8.97 -12.49
C LYS A 22 -13.61 -9.24 -11.61
N PRO A 23 -13.34 -10.50 -11.23
CA PRO A 23 -12.13 -10.85 -10.51
C PRO A 23 -10.87 -10.63 -11.36
N VAL A 24 -9.82 -10.11 -10.73
CA VAL A 24 -8.45 -10.10 -11.26
C VAL A 24 -7.55 -10.72 -10.22
N VAL A 25 -7.10 -11.95 -10.49
CA VAL A 25 -6.29 -12.72 -9.54
C VAL A 25 -4.85 -12.74 -10.00
N LEU A 26 -3.98 -12.08 -9.25
CA LEU A 26 -2.54 -12.15 -9.44
C LEU A 26 -2.01 -13.37 -8.69
N THR A 27 -1.09 -14.09 -9.32
CA THR A 27 -0.37 -15.19 -8.69
C THR A 27 1.03 -15.35 -9.25
N GLY A 28 1.80 -16.26 -8.68
CA GLY A 28 3.17 -16.60 -9.07
C GLY A 28 3.68 -17.81 -8.30
N SER A 29 4.98 -17.89 -8.11
CA SER A 29 5.61 -18.99 -7.38
C SER A 29 6.94 -18.58 -6.79
N GLN A 30 7.26 -19.08 -5.61
CA GLN A 30 8.60 -18.98 -5.02
C GLN A 30 9.59 -19.92 -5.70
N ARG A 31 9.11 -21.05 -6.26
CA ARG A 31 9.92 -22.01 -7.00
C ARG A 31 9.46 -22.12 -8.45
N PRO A 32 10.37 -22.12 -9.43
CA PRO A 32 9.98 -22.28 -10.83
C PRO A 32 9.19 -23.57 -11.09
N LEU A 33 8.25 -23.51 -12.04
CA LEU A 33 7.31 -24.60 -12.35
C LEU A 33 7.99 -25.94 -12.70
N ALA A 34 9.22 -25.89 -13.25
CA ALA A 34 9.97 -27.07 -13.64
C ALA A 34 10.39 -27.96 -12.45
N PHE A 35 10.43 -27.42 -11.23
CA PHE A 35 10.86 -28.17 -10.04
C PHE A 35 9.74 -29.05 -9.48
N THR A 36 10.12 -30.21 -8.90
CA THR A 36 9.17 -31.16 -8.31
C THR A 36 8.35 -30.54 -7.19
N ARG A 37 9.02 -29.89 -6.21
CA ARG A 37 8.39 -29.23 -5.06
C ARG A 37 8.03 -27.75 -5.34
N THR A 38 7.53 -27.45 -6.52
CA THR A 38 7.06 -26.09 -6.86
C THR A 38 5.67 -25.82 -6.29
N ASP A 39 5.45 -24.59 -5.85
CA ASP A 39 4.16 -24.00 -5.50
C ASP A 39 3.40 -23.45 -6.73
N ALA A 40 4.05 -23.35 -7.89
CA ALA A 40 3.44 -22.79 -9.11
C ALA A 40 2.18 -23.53 -9.56
N ARG A 41 2.15 -24.86 -9.41
CA ARG A 41 1.01 -25.69 -9.84
C ARG A 41 -0.24 -25.39 -9.01
N SER A 42 -0.11 -25.43 -7.68
CA SER A 42 -1.22 -25.15 -6.78
C SER A 42 -1.67 -23.70 -6.88
N ASN A 43 -0.73 -22.76 -6.89
CA ASN A 43 -1.04 -21.33 -6.98
C ASN A 43 -1.81 -21.00 -8.28
N LEU A 44 -1.43 -21.58 -9.42
CA LEU A 44 -2.13 -21.36 -10.68
C LEU A 44 -3.54 -21.94 -10.68
N ILE A 45 -3.71 -23.18 -10.19
CA ILE A 45 -5.04 -23.82 -10.07
C ILE A 45 -5.95 -22.96 -9.18
N ASN A 46 -5.46 -22.56 -8.01
CA ASN A 46 -6.20 -21.73 -7.06
C ASN A 46 -6.58 -20.38 -7.67
N ALA A 47 -5.67 -19.74 -8.41
CA ALA A 47 -5.95 -18.47 -9.06
C ALA A 47 -7.06 -18.58 -10.13
N VAL A 48 -7.07 -19.67 -10.91
CA VAL A 48 -8.12 -19.94 -11.90
C VAL A 48 -9.46 -20.23 -11.22
N ASP A 49 -9.47 -21.04 -10.16
CA ASP A 49 -10.70 -21.31 -9.39
C ASP A 49 -11.31 -20.00 -8.85
N LEU A 50 -10.49 -19.17 -8.19
CA LEU A 50 -10.92 -17.87 -7.67
C LEU A 50 -11.44 -16.92 -8.76
N ALA A 51 -10.80 -16.90 -9.93
CA ALA A 51 -11.26 -16.09 -11.06
C ALA A 51 -12.63 -16.54 -11.61
N CYS A 52 -13.04 -17.79 -11.39
CA CYS A 52 -14.33 -18.31 -11.81
C CYS A 52 -15.47 -18.10 -10.79
N ARG A 53 -15.15 -17.67 -9.55
CA ARG A 53 -16.15 -17.50 -8.47
C ARG A 53 -16.99 -16.21 -8.56
N GLY A 54 -16.69 -15.31 -9.49
CA GLY A 54 -17.48 -14.11 -9.73
C GLY A 54 -17.34 -13.01 -8.66
N VAL A 55 -16.39 -13.13 -7.74
CA VAL A 55 -16.10 -12.08 -6.74
C VAL A 55 -15.36 -10.93 -7.43
N ALA A 56 -16.00 -9.78 -7.56
CA ALA A 56 -15.47 -8.60 -8.26
C ALA A 56 -14.35 -7.90 -7.46
N GLU A 57 -13.16 -8.50 -7.45
CA GLU A 57 -12.05 -8.06 -6.63
C GLU A 57 -10.69 -8.31 -7.28
N ILE A 58 -9.75 -7.41 -7.01
CA ILE A 58 -8.36 -7.51 -7.43
C ILE A 58 -7.55 -7.98 -6.23
N GLY A 59 -6.90 -9.14 -6.36
CA GLY A 59 -6.20 -9.75 -5.24
C GLY A 59 -5.06 -10.65 -5.63
N ILE A 60 -4.25 -11.02 -4.64
CA ILE A 60 -3.15 -11.97 -4.78
C ILE A 60 -3.60 -13.31 -4.21
N ALA A 61 -3.59 -14.36 -5.04
CA ALA A 61 -3.77 -15.73 -4.60
C ALA A 61 -2.41 -16.40 -4.49
N PHE A 62 -2.00 -16.76 -3.27
CA PHE A 62 -0.68 -17.33 -3.01
C PHE A 62 -0.70 -18.18 -1.74
N GLY A 63 -0.11 -19.37 -1.80
CA GLY A 63 -0.18 -20.30 -0.67
C GLY A 63 -1.63 -20.72 -0.42
N SER A 64 -2.06 -20.63 0.84
CA SER A 64 -3.42 -20.99 1.27
C SER A 64 -4.39 -19.81 1.38
N THR A 65 -4.08 -18.63 0.82
CA THR A 65 -4.94 -17.45 0.94
C THR A 65 -5.14 -16.69 -0.37
N TRP A 66 -6.29 -16.01 -0.46
CA TRP A 66 -6.53 -14.92 -1.40
C TRP A 66 -6.67 -13.61 -0.62
N ILE A 67 -5.85 -12.62 -0.92
CA ILE A 67 -5.82 -11.34 -0.19
C ILE A 67 -6.06 -10.15 -1.12
N ARG A 68 -6.67 -9.08 -0.61
CA ARG A 68 -6.94 -7.85 -1.38
C ARG A 68 -5.65 -7.19 -1.84
N GLY A 69 -5.57 -6.84 -3.13
CA GLY A 69 -4.34 -6.34 -3.76
C GLY A 69 -3.81 -5.07 -3.11
N VAL A 70 -4.69 -4.08 -2.89
CA VAL A 70 -4.38 -2.79 -2.24
C VAL A 70 -4.12 -2.88 -0.73
N ALA A 71 -4.15 -4.10 -0.16
CA ALA A 71 -3.81 -4.35 1.25
C ALA A 71 -2.70 -5.40 1.39
N SER A 72 -2.06 -5.81 0.29
CA SER A 72 -1.08 -6.89 0.27
C SER A 72 0.36 -6.41 0.46
N ASP A 73 1.19 -7.26 1.07
CA ASP A 73 2.66 -7.16 1.04
C ASP A 73 3.31 -8.56 1.08
N LYS A 74 4.55 -8.66 0.61
CA LYS A 74 5.38 -9.86 0.68
C LYS A 74 6.21 -9.85 1.96
N ARG A 75 5.89 -10.77 2.88
CA ARG A 75 6.61 -10.96 4.17
C ARG A 75 7.75 -11.96 4.12
N SER A 76 7.79 -12.84 3.11
CA SER A 76 8.82 -13.89 3.06
C SER A 76 9.45 -14.04 1.69
N VAL A 77 10.77 -14.18 1.70
CA VAL A 77 11.57 -14.51 0.50
C VAL A 77 11.71 -16.02 0.26
N GLY A 78 11.25 -16.87 1.19
CA GLY A 78 11.50 -18.32 1.10
C GLY A 78 10.32 -19.24 1.47
N ARG A 79 9.33 -18.75 2.22
CA ARG A 79 8.13 -19.54 2.57
C ARG A 79 7.13 -19.53 1.42
N PHE A 80 6.37 -20.62 1.26
CA PHE A 80 5.24 -20.64 0.32
C PHE A 80 4.10 -19.72 0.77
N GLU A 81 3.94 -19.49 2.07
CA GLU A 81 3.09 -18.41 2.60
C GLU A 81 3.82 -17.06 2.58
N ALA A 82 4.18 -16.62 1.37
CA ALA A 82 5.04 -15.46 1.13
C ALA A 82 4.32 -14.12 1.29
N PHE A 83 3.02 -14.07 1.03
CA PHE A 83 2.21 -12.86 1.06
C PHE A 83 1.30 -12.83 2.28
N HIS A 84 0.93 -11.62 2.69
CA HIS A 84 -0.03 -11.37 3.75
C HIS A 84 -0.71 -10.02 3.54
N SER A 85 -1.81 -9.81 4.27
CA SER A 85 -2.51 -8.55 4.38
C SER A 85 -2.45 -8.12 5.86
N PRO A 86 -1.60 -7.14 6.23
CA PRO A 86 -1.38 -6.82 7.64
C PRO A 86 -2.63 -6.27 8.33
N ASN A 87 -3.40 -5.44 7.62
CA ASN A 87 -4.46 -4.61 8.20
C ASN A 87 -5.88 -5.04 7.78
N LEU A 88 -6.03 -6.15 7.04
CA LEU A 88 -7.32 -6.72 6.63
C LEU A 88 -7.23 -8.24 6.62
N ASP A 89 -8.35 -8.89 6.92
CA ASP A 89 -8.51 -10.33 6.76
C ASP A 89 -8.40 -10.76 5.29
N ALA A 90 -8.11 -12.05 5.08
CA ALA A 90 -8.10 -12.65 3.75
C ALA A 90 -9.50 -12.63 3.11
N LEU A 91 -9.53 -12.47 1.79
CA LEU A 91 -10.75 -12.57 0.97
C LEU A 91 -11.23 -14.02 0.85
N ALA A 92 -10.29 -14.97 0.86
CA ALA A 92 -10.61 -16.38 0.96
C ALA A 92 -9.47 -17.19 1.61
N GLU A 93 -9.85 -18.26 2.29
CA GLU A 93 -8.95 -19.33 2.71
C GLU A 93 -9.07 -20.53 1.76
N LEU A 94 -7.93 -21.07 1.35
CA LEU A 94 -7.80 -22.13 0.35
C LEU A 94 -7.37 -23.42 1.05
N GLY A 95 -8.35 -24.22 1.46
CA GLY A 95 -8.16 -25.51 2.12
C GLY A 95 -8.64 -26.67 1.25
N VAL A 96 -9.19 -27.71 1.89
CA VAL A 96 -9.95 -28.77 1.20
C VAL A 96 -11.12 -28.16 0.44
N ASP A 97 -11.81 -27.24 1.10
CA ASP A 97 -12.79 -26.34 0.53
C ASP A 97 -12.23 -24.91 0.45
N VAL A 98 -12.84 -24.09 -0.41
CA VAL A 98 -12.51 -22.67 -0.53
C VAL A 98 -13.56 -21.86 0.22
N TRP A 99 -13.12 -21.18 1.27
CA TRP A 99 -13.96 -20.35 2.12
C TRP A 99 -13.79 -18.89 1.75
N VAL A 100 -14.78 -18.32 1.05
CA VAL A 100 -14.78 -16.90 0.65
C VAL A 100 -15.38 -16.07 1.78
N ALA A 101 -14.67 -15.05 2.23
CA ALA A 101 -15.14 -14.13 3.26
C ALA A 101 -16.36 -13.33 2.76
N GLU A 102 -17.32 -13.07 3.65
CA GLU A 102 -18.51 -12.28 3.30
C GLU A 102 -18.19 -10.86 2.84
N THR A 103 -17.05 -10.32 3.29
CA THR A 103 -16.53 -8.99 2.93
C THR A 103 -15.88 -8.95 1.55
N ALA A 104 -15.63 -10.10 0.91
CA ALA A 104 -15.00 -10.16 -0.40
C ALA A 104 -15.87 -9.52 -1.49
N GLY A 105 -15.28 -8.63 -2.28
CA GLY A 105 -15.90 -7.83 -3.33
C GLY A 105 -16.77 -6.68 -2.80
N ARG A 106 -16.88 -6.53 -1.47
CA ARG A 106 -17.76 -5.56 -0.79
C ARG A 106 -16.96 -4.40 -0.20
N PHE A 107 -16.93 -3.30 -0.93
CA PHE A 107 -16.43 -2.00 -0.49
C PHE A 107 -17.07 -0.90 -1.33
N GLU A 108 -17.06 0.32 -0.82
CA GLU A 108 -17.50 1.48 -1.59
C GLU A 108 -16.40 1.89 -2.57
N ARG A 109 -16.77 1.98 -3.85
CA ARG A 109 -15.86 2.35 -4.93
C ARG A 109 -15.83 3.87 -5.05
N ARG A 110 -14.68 4.47 -4.77
CA ARG A 110 -14.49 5.94 -4.75
C ARG A 110 -13.25 6.38 -5.51
N VAL A 111 -12.84 5.62 -6.51
CA VAL A 111 -11.67 5.95 -7.34
C VAL A 111 -11.97 7.24 -8.12
N PRO A 112 -11.13 8.29 -8.01
CA PRO A 112 -11.37 9.52 -8.74
C PRO A 112 -11.14 9.33 -10.25
N PRO A 113 -11.84 10.09 -11.11
CA PRO A 113 -11.64 10.01 -12.55
C PRO A 113 -10.26 10.55 -12.96
N GLY A 114 -9.81 10.17 -14.16
CA GLY A 114 -8.58 10.68 -14.75
C GLY A 114 -7.28 10.05 -14.24
N LEU A 115 -7.37 8.93 -13.52
CA LEU A 115 -6.21 8.11 -13.17
C LEU A 115 -5.84 7.15 -14.32
N GLY A 116 -4.57 6.74 -14.39
CA GLY A 116 -4.10 5.65 -15.27
C GLY A 116 -3.53 6.07 -16.62
N ALA A 117 -3.58 7.37 -16.98
CA ALA A 117 -2.89 7.87 -18.18
C ALA A 117 -1.36 7.83 -18.02
N ALA A 118 -0.87 8.01 -16.79
CA ALA A 118 0.54 7.88 -16.41
C ALA A 118 0.65 7.37 -14.97
N LEU A 119 1.78 6.76 -14.66
CA LEU A 119 2.21 6.39 -13.31
C LEU A 119 3.54 7.09 -13.06
N GLU A 120 3.52 8.15 -12.26
CA GLU A 120 4.72 8.92 -11.93
C GLU A 120 5.45 8.28 -10.76
N MET A 121 6.72 7.95 -10.95
CA MET A 121 7.54 7.18 -10.00
C MET A 121 8.82 7.91 -9.58
N ASP A 122 8.99 9.18 -9.96
CA ASP A 122 10.02 10.09 -9.41
C ASP A 122 9.70 10.47 -7.96
N ILE A 123 9.58 9.45 -7.10
CA ILE A 123 9.19 9.51 -5.70
C ILE A 123 10.40 9.13 -4.84
N LEU A 124 10.81 10.02 -3.94
CA LEU A 124 11.85 9.73 -2.97
C LEU A 124 11.27 8.90 -1.81
N VAL A 125 11.60 7.62 -1.75
CA VAL A 125 11.22 6.74 -0.63
C VAL A 125 12.31 6.74 0.43
N LEU A 126 11.97 7.14 1.66
CA LEU A 126 12.90 7.21 2.79
C LEU A 126 12.48 6.26 3.91
N THR A 127 13.42 5.46 4.41
CA THR A 127 13.25 4.62 5.60
C THR A 127 14.21 5.14 6.68
N PRO A 128 13.76 5.99 7.62
CA PRO A 128 14.63 6.57 8.63
C PRO A 128 15.22 5.53 9.56
N HIS A 129 16.45 5.78 10.01
CA HIS A 129 17.11 5.05 11.08
C HIS A 129 17.65 6.03 12.13
N PRO A 130 17.94 5.57 13.37
CA PRO A 130 18.58 6.42 14.37
C PRO A 130 19.87 7.05 13.82
N GLY A 131 19.99 8.38 13.96
CA GLY A 131 21.15 9.13 13.48
C GLY A 131 21.14 9.49 12.00
N MET A 132 20.11 9.13 11.21
CA MET A 132 19.99 9.54 9.81
C MET A 132 20.08 11.07 9.66
N ALA A 133 20.87 11.52 8.69
CA ALA A 133 20.93 12.93 8.30
C ALA A 133 19.85 13.25 7.28
N TRP A 134 19.10 14.33 7.49
CA TRP A 134 18.05 14.77 6.58
C TRP A 134 18.62 15.78 5.60
N ARG A 135 18.62 15.41 4.31
CA ARG A 135 19.11 16.25 3.21
C ARG A 135 17.95 16.62 2.31
N LYS A 136 18.02 17.80 1.69
CA LYS A 136 17.04 18.25 0.70
C LYS A 136 16.80 17.16 -0.35
N ALA A 137 15.55 17.03 -0.80
CA ALA A 137 15.22 16.08 -1.84
C ALA A 137 15.99 16.42 -3.13
N PRO A 138 16.50 15.43 -3.88
CA PRO A 138 17.13 15.68 -5.17
C PRO A 138 16.23 16.48 -6.14
N GLU A 139 16.85 17.12 -7.13
CA GLU A 139 16.11 17.69 -8.26
C GLU A 139 15.38 16.57 -9.02
N GLY A 140 14.28 16.91 -9.70
CA GLY A 140 13.43 15.95 -10.42
C GLY A 140 12.41 15.20 -9.55
N VAL A 141 12.66 15.05 -8.24
CA VAL A 141 11.70 14.42 -7.32
C VAL A 141 10.35 15.16 -7.33
N ARG A 142 9.27 14.39 -7.49
CA ARG A 142 7.87 14.84 -7.55
C ARG A 142 7.12 14.64 -6.25
N ALA A 143 7.56 13.73 -5.39
CA ALA A 143 7.00 13.49 -4.05
C ALA A 143 7.97 12.76 -3.12
N ILE A 144 7.66 12.75 -1.83
CA ILE A 144 8.41 12.02 -0.81
C ILE A 144 7.47 11.04 -0.10
N LEU A 145 7.90 9.80 0.06
CA LEU A 145 7.23 8.79 0.87
C LEU A 145 8.17 8.38 2.03
N ILE A 146 7.80 8.69 3.26
CA ILE A 146 8.59 8.38 4.46
C ILE A 146 7.97 7.20 5.19
N GLN A 147 8.72 6.12 5.37
CA GLN A 147 8.38 5.01 6.25
C GLN A 147 8.89 5.33 7.66
N ALA A 148 8.11 6.06 8.45
CA ALA A 148 8.47 6.53 9.79
C ALA A 148 8.39 5.43 10.87
N PHE A 149 8.90 5.72 12.07
CA PHE A 149 8.91 4.76 13.17
C PHE A 149 7.52 4.61 13.79
N GLY A 150 7.11 3.36 14.09
CA GLY A 150 5.86 3.06 14.80
C GLY A 150 4.65 3.77 14.19
N ALA A 151 3.90 4.51 15.00
CA ALA A 151 2.68 5.23 14.59
C ALA A 151 2.91 6.51 13.75
N GLY A 152 4.10 6.71 13.17
CA GLY A 152 4.44 7.90 12.37
C GLY A 152 5.43 8.86 13.03
N ASN A 153 6.21 8.39 14.00
CA ASN A 153 7.12 9.24 14.76
C ASN A 153 8.39 9.56 13.96
N LEU A 154 8.76 10.84 13.95
CA LEU A 154 10.04 11.35 13.46
C LEU A 154 10.67 12.27 14.51
N PRO A 155 12.00 12.44 14.53
CA PRO A 155 12.69 13.27 15.53
C PRO A 155 12.52 14.77 15.26
N MET A 156 11.30 15.30 15.43
CA MET A 156 10.91 16.68 15.09
C MET A 156 11.71 17.77 15.81
N GLY A 157 12.47 17.43 16.85
CA GLY A 157 13.42 18.35 17.50
C GLY A 157 14.67 18.66 16.67
N ARG A 158 14.96 17.89 15.61
CA ARG A 158 16.15 18.09 14.78
C ARG A 158 15.93 19.15 13.69
N GLU A 159 16.87 20.09 13.61
CA GLU A 159 16.82 21.18 12.64
C GLU A 159 16.99 20.73 11.18
N ASP A 160 17.76 19.67 10.92
CA ASP A 160 17.93 19.13 9.56
C ASP A 160 16.63 18.52 9.01
N LEU A 161 15.86 17.83 9.85
CA LEU A 161 14.52 17.32 9.48
C LEU A 161 13.55 18.48 9.21
N LYS A 162 13.52 19.50 10.07
CA LYS A 162 12.67 20.68 9.85
C LYS A 162 13.03 21.38 8.54
N ALA A 163 14.32 21.54 8.25
CA ALA A 163 14.80 22.14 7.01
C ALA A 163 14.42 21.30 5.78
N PHE A 164 14.49 19.97 5.89
CA PHE A 164 14.03 19.06 4.84
C PHE A 164 12.53 19.20 4.55
N LEU A 165 11.69 19.23 5.59
CA LEU A 165 10.24 19.42 5.43
C LEU A 165 9.89 20.82 4.89
N ALA A 166 10.62 21.84 5.31
CA ALA A 166 10.46 23.20 4.80
C ALA A 166 10.80 23.29 3.30
N ASP A 167 11.89 22.64 2.86
CA ASP A 167 12.27 22.55 1.44
C ASP A 167 11.19 21.84 0.61
N ALA A 168 10.69 20.70 1.11
CA ALA A 168 9.61 19.98 0.45
C ALA A 168 8.35 20.85 0.30
N ARG A 169 7.98 21.59 1.35
CA ARG A 169 6.83 22.51 1.33
C ARG A 169 7.02 23.67 0.35
N GLU A 170 8.20 24.30 0.35
CA GLU A 170 8.52 25.40 -0.57
C GLU A 170 8.41 24.95 -2.03
N ARG A 171 8.86 23.72 -2.32
CA ARG A 171 8.80 23.09 -3.64
C ARG A 171 7.45 22.44 -3.96
N LYS A 172 6.47 22.52 -3.05
CA LYS A 172 5.15 21.87 -3.15
C LYS A 172 5.23 20.36 -3.43
N LEU A 173 6.22 19.70 -2.82
CA LEU A 173 6.35 18.24 -2.87
C LEU A 173 5.43 17.62 -1.80
N PRO A 174 4.48 16.76 -2.16
CA PRO A 174 3.69 16.04 -1.17
C PRO A 174 4.61 15.08 -0.39
N VAL A 175 4.49 15.13 0.94
CA VAL A 175 5.23 14.26 1.87
C VAL A 175 4.23 13.31 2.51
N VAL A 176 4.15 12.07 2.03
CA VAL A 176 3.30 11.02 2.59
C VAL A 176 4.09 10.23 3.63
N VAL A 177 3.48 9.94 4.78
CA VAL A 177 4.13 9.24 5.89
C VAL A 177 3.42 7.92 6.16
N THR A 178 4.11 6.80 5.96
CA THR A 178 3.68 5.44 6.34
C THR A 178 4.54 4.91 7.49
N SER A 179 4.25 3.70 7.97
CA SER A 179 5.06 3.05 9.01
C SER A 179 6.12 2.12 8.41
N GLN A 180 7.20 1.90 9.16
CA GLN A 180 8.12 0.77 8.95
C GLN A 180 7.52 -0.55 9.47
N CYS A 181 6.60 -0.46 10.43
CA CYS A 181 5.89 -1.62 10.94
C CYS A 181 4.96 -2.16 9.86
N GLU A 182 4.93 -3.48 9.69
CA GLU A 182 4.04 -4.13 8.74
C GLU A 182 2.58 -4.04 9.22
N ASP A 183 2.36 -4.29 10.51
CA ASP A 183 1.05 -4.21 11.17
C ASP A 183 0.81 -2.80 11.75
N GLY A 184 -0.43 -2.35 11.65
CA GLY A 184 -0.86 -1.00 12.00
C GLY A 184 -0.52 0.02 10.92
N GLY A 185 -0.26 1.26 11.34
CA GLY A 185 -0.07 2.37 10.41
C GLY A 185 0.22 3.68 11.12
N VAL A 186 -0.01 4.78 10.40
CA VAL A 186 0.32 6.13 10.86
C VAL A 186 -0.92 6.92 11.26
N ASP A 187 -0.94 7.37 12.51
CA ASP A 187 -1.87 8.38 13.02
C ASP A 187 -1.08 9.61 13.48
N LEU A 188 -1.04 10.64 12.63
CA LEU A 188 -0.37 11.89 13.01
C LEU A 188 -1.17 12.70 14.04
N SER A 189 -2.45 12.42 14.25
CA SER A 189 -3.29 13.15 15.21
C SER A 189 -3.09 12.69 16.66
N ALA A 190 -2.72 11.41 16.86
CA ALA A 190 -2.67 10.76 18.17
C ALA A 190 -1.65 11.38 19.14
N TYR A 191 -0.49 11.83 18.65
CA TYR A 191 0.63 12.28 19.49
C TYR A 191 1.14 13.66 19.10
N GLU A 192 1.75 14.36 20.06
CA GLU A 192 2.27 15.72 19.87
C GLU A 192 3.30 15.82 18.72
N LEU A 193 4.22 14.86 18.64
CA LEU A 193 5.20 14.78 17.56
C LEU A 193 4.55 14.56 16.19
N GLY A 194 3.48 13.75 16.13
CA GLY A 194 2.69 13.54 14.93
C GLY A 194 2.00 14.83 14.48
N ARG A 195 1.39 15.58 15.41
CA ARG A 195 0.73 16.86 15.12
C ARG A 195 1.72 17.91 14.61
N ALA A 196 2.94 17.92 15.13
CA ALA A 196 4.00 18.80 14.62
C ALA A 196 4.39 18.46 13.18
N LEU A 197 4.44 17.16 12.84
CA LEU A 197 4.72 16.68 11.49
C LEU A 197 3.59 17.00 10.52
N GLU A 198 2.33 16.81 10.93
CA GLU A 198 1.15 17.20 10.15
C GLU A 198 1.07 18.71 9.94
N ALA A 199 1.34 19.51 10.98
CA ALA A 199 1.42 20.97 10.89
C ALA A 199 2.55 21.44 9.95
N ALA A 200 3.61 20.65 9.78
CA ALA A 200 4.65 20.89 8.79
C ALA A 200 4.22 20.55 7.34
N GLY A 201 3.01 20.03 7.15
CA GLY A 201 2.44 19.70 5.83
C GLY A 201 2.54 18.23 5.44
N ALA A 202 2.95 17.34 6.35
CA ALA A 202 2.96 15.90 6.07
C ALA A 202 1.54 15.35 5.94
N ILE A 203 1.39 14.31 5.12
CA ILE A 203 0.14 13.62 4.82
C ILE A 203 0.18 12.24 5.50
N PRO A 204 -0.76 11.92 6.41
CA PRO A 204 -0.80 10.60 7.03
C PRO A 204 -1.16 9.54 5.98
N GLY A 205 -0.34 8.49 5.88
CA GLY A 205 -0.59 7.32 5.04
C GLY A 205 -1.61 6.36 5.66
N GLY A 206 -2.07 6.58 6.89
CA GLY A 206 -3.05 5.72 7.55
C GLY A 206 -2.58 4.27 7.65
N LEU A 207 -3.45 3.33 7.29
CA LEU A 207 -3.19 1.88 7.30
C LEU A 207 -2.72 1.33 5.94
N HIS A 208 -2.43 2.19 4.96
CA HIS A 208 -1.96 1.73 3.65
C HIS A 208 -0.65 0.94 3.81
N THR A 209 -0.53 -0.21 3.12
CA THR A 209 0.78 -0.86 2.97
C THR A 209 1.73 0.06 2.21
N ARG A 210 3.04 -0.15 2.35
CA ARG A 210 4.04 0.64 1.61
C ARG A 210 3.79 0.63 0.09
N TRP A 211 3.30 -0.48 -0.44
CA TRP A 211 3.01 -0.64 -1.86
C TRP A 211 1.73 0.07 -2.28
N ALA A 212 0.68 -0.01 -1.46
CA ALA A 212 -0.56 0.70 -1.70
C ALA A 212 -0.35 2.22 -1.64
N ALA A 213 0.39 2.71 -0.65
CA ALA A 213 0.74 4.12 -0.54
C ALA A 213 1.57 4.60 -1.73
N LEU A 214 2.59 3.84 -2.14
CA LEU A 214 3.43 4.17 -3.29
C LEU A 214 2.63 4.18 -4.60
N ALA A 215 1.78 3.18 -4.82
CA ALA A 215 0.93 3.09 -6.01
C ALA A 215 -0.08 4.26 -6.07
N LYS A 216 -0.78 4.53 -4.96
CA LYS A 216 -1.76 5.62 -4.87
C LYS A 216 -1.11 6.97 -5.13
N LEU A 217 0.05 7.22 -4.52
CA LEU A 217 0.83 8.45 -4.72
C LEU A 217 1.26 8.60 -6.18
N GLY A 218 1.82 7.55 -6.80
CA GLY A 218 2.27 7.61 -8.19
C GLY A 218 1.12 7.82 -9.19
N LEU A 219 -0.05 7.24 -8.94
CA LEU A 219 -1.25 7.45 -9.76
C LEU A 219 -1.76 8.89 -9.66
N LEU A 220 -1.79 9.46 -8.45
CA LEU A 220 -2.19 10.85 -8.23
C LEU A 220 -1.23 11.82 -8.90
N LEU A 221 0.08 11.59 -8.78
CA LEU A 221 1.10 12.41 -9.42
C LEU A 221 1.02 12.32 -10.96
N GLY A 222 0.85 11.11 -11.50
CA GLY A 222 0.66 10.90 -12.93
C GLY A 222 -0.59 11.58 -13.49
N ALA A 223 -1.61 11.79 -12.65
CA ALA A 223 -2.81 12.55 -12.97
C ALA A 223 -2.69 14.07 -12.70
N GLY A 224 -1.50 14.56 -12.30
CA GLY A 224 -1.24 15.98 -12.05
C GLY A 224 -1.97 16.57 -10.83
N ARG A 225 -2.28 15.74 -9.83
CA ARG A 225 -3.02 16.15 -8.63
C ARG A 225 -2.20 17.03 -7.71
N SER A 226 -2.85 17.99 -7.06
CA SER A 226 -2.18 18.88 -6.09
C SER A 226 -1.85 18.18 -4.78
N VAL A 227 -1.06 18.83 -3.91
CA VAL A 227 -0.77 18.32 -2.56
C VAL A 227 -2.05 18.16 -1.74
N GLU A 228 -3.01 19.08 -1.91
CA GLU A 228 -4.31 19.04 -1.25
C GLU A 228 -5.18 17.89 -1.76
N ASP A 229 -5.21 17.66 -3.08
CA ASP A 229 -5.89 16.51 -3.67
C ASP A 229 -5.31 15.19 -3.15
N ILE A 230 -3.97 15.11 -3.05
CA ILE A 230 -3.27 13.93 -2.52
C ILE A 230 -3.62 13.74 -1.04
N ARG A 231 -3.63 14.81 -0.24
CA ARG A 231 -4.04 14.73 1.18
C ARG A 231 -5.46 14.19 1.31
N ALA A 232 -6.41 14.72 0.52
CA ALA A 232 -7.79 14.26 0.53
C ALA A 232 -7.92 12.79 0.09
N ALA A 233 -7.14 12.39 -0.91
CA ALA A 233 -7.11 11.02 -1.42
C ALA A 233 -6.68 9.99 -0.35
N PHE A 234 -5.65 10.29 0.44
CA PHE A 234 -5.16 9.39 1.49
C PHE A 234 -6.12 9.25 2.68
N ALA A 235 -7.06 10.19 2.85
CA ALA A 235 -8.10 10.12 3.89
C ALA A 235 -9.32 9.27 3.48
N VAL A 236 -9.38 8.77 2.25
CA VAL A 236 -10.55 8.06 1.70
C VAL A 236 -10.13 6.70 1.14
N SER A 237 -10.90 5.65 1.46
CA SER A 237 -10.78 4.33 0.83
C SER A 237 -11.40 4.39 -0.56
N TRP A 238 -10.65 4.00 -1.58
CA TRP A 238 -11.08 4.00 -2.98
C TRP A 238 -11.51 2.62 -3.47
N ALA A 239 -10.75 1.61 -3.08
CA ALA A 239 -10.81 0.25 -3.61
C ALA A 239 -10.80 -0.79 -2.47
N GLY A 240 -11.23 -0.40 -1.27
CA GLY A 240 -11.26 -1.25 -0.10
C GLY A 240 -9.91 -1.37 0.60
N GLU A 241 -8.94 -0.50 0.31
CA GLU A 241 -7.75 -0.36 1.15
C GLU A 241 -8.13 0.06 2.57
N PRO A 242 -7.40 -0.41 3.59
CA PRO A 242 -7.76 -0.18 4.98
C PRO A 242 -7.66 1.30 5.34
N LEU A 243 -8.68 1.78 6.06
CA LEU A 243 -8.66 3.06 6.76
C LEU A 243 -8.72 2.82 8.26
N PRO A 244 -8.20 3.74 9.07
CA PRO A 244 -8.39 3.68 10.51
C PRO A 244 -9.89 3.67 10.82
N ALA A 245 -10.37 2.64 11.53
CA ALA A 245 -11.66 2.76 12.20
C ALA A 245 -11.54 3.89 13.23
N GLY A 246 -12.60 4.66 13.46
CA GLY A 246 -12.60 5.94 14.22
C GLY A 246 -12.02 5.93 15.64
N ASN A 247 -11.46 4.82 16.12
CA ASN A 247 -10.44 4.75 17.16
C ASN A 247 -9.35 3.76 16.72
N TRP A 248 -8.09 4.19 16.65
CA TRP A 248 -6.92 3.31 16.54
C TRP A 248 -6.85 2.43 17.80
N GLN A 249 -7.60 1.34 17.82
CA GLN A 249 -7.46 0.34 18.86
C GLN A 249 -6.15 -0.39 18.57
N HIS A 250 -5.08 0.02 19.25
CA HIS A 250 -3.89 -0.80 19.43
C HIS A 250 -4.35 -2.11 20.08
N ARG A 251 -4.64 -3.13 19.27
CA ARG A 251 -4.87 -4.50 19.75
C ARG A 251 -3.54 -5.21 19.90
#